data_AF-A0A6N2S412-F1
#
_entry.id   AF-A0A6N2S412-F1
#
_cell.length_a   1.000
_cell.length_b   1.000
_cell.length_c   1.000
_cell.angle_alpha   90.00
_cell.angle_beta   90.00
_cell.angle_gamma   90.00
#
_symmetry.space_group_name_H-M   'P 1'
#
loop_
_entity.id
_entity.type
_entity.pdbx_description
1 polymer ?
#
loop_
_entity_poly.entity_id
_entity_poly.type
_entity_poly.pdbx_seq_one_letter_code
_entity_poly.pdbx_strand_id
1 'polypeptide(L)'
;MTATTPIYGLSYPEGSDLVSTAPDSFKAMAGTFEQALYAVDQRSTPAGATPVIATTLESLKAQTATVGQTGFVTSDGDNTGPYIWDGTSWHHAHWYTSDDKAQTTLVNKSGWKCEYMIKHGFVYVTVNLSDSGTKGWSESQMPGTLPEEARPPRELNFAPMCSNNTSIGLFIVKPTGVIVYSRRGGGQISDNRYATMMWPAA
;
A
#
# COMPACT_ATOMS: atom_id res chain seq x y z
N MET A 1 -10.73 1.00 48.55
CA MET A 1 -11.12 0.79 47.14
C MET A 1 -10.09 -0.10 46.45
N THR A 2 -10.45 -1.34 46.19
CA THR A 2 -9.63 -2.30 45.41
C THR A 2 -10.31 -2.76 44.13
N ALA A 3 -11.59 -2.45 43.96
CA ALA A 3 -12.39 -2.86 42.81
C ALA A 3 -12.30 -1.84 41.67
N THR A 4 -12.32 -2.35 40.44
CA THR A 4 -12.22 -1.56 39.22
C THR A 4 -13.17 -2.05 38.14
N THR A 5 -13.62 -1.17 37.25
CA THR A 5 -14.44 -1.57 36.10
C THR A 5 -13.61 -2.40 35.11
N PRO A 6 -14.19 -3.44 34.48
CA PRO A 6 -13.43 -4.39 33.66
C PRO A 6 -12.92 -3.80 32.33
N ILE A 7 -13.57 -2.75 31.81
CA ILE A 7 -13.20 -2.15 30.52
C ILE A 7 -12.26 -0.96 30.70
N TYR A 8 -12.52 -0.10 31.69
CA TYR A 8 -11.83 1.18 31.84
C TYR A 8 -11.00 1.32 33.11
N GLY A 9 -10.98 0.30 33.98
CA GLY A 9 -10.18 0.30 35.20
C GLY A 9 -10.59 1.35 36.24
N LEU A 10 -11.82 1.88 36.17
CA LEU A 10 -12.29 2.96 37.05
C LEU A 10 -12.52 2.41 38.45
N SER A 11 -11.91 3.03 39.46
CA SER A 11 -12.01 2.57 40.84
C SER A 11 -13.35 2.95 41.45
N TYR A 12 -14.00 2.03 42.16
CA TYR A 12 -15.26 2.29 42.86
C TYR A 12 -15.28 1.61 44.24
N PRO A 13 -16.08 2.12 45.20
CA PRO A 13 -16.19 1.52 46.53
C PRO A 13 -17.05 0.25 46.52
N GLU A 14 -16.67 -0.73 47.32
CA GLU A 14 -17.42 -1.97 47.54
C GLU A 14 -17.87 -2.12 48.99
N GLY A 15 -18.79 -3.05 49.26
CA GLY A 15 -19.35 -3.27 50.60
C GLY A 15 -18.34 -3.68 51.68
N SER A 16 -17.12 -4.07 51.28
CA SER A 16 -16.00 -4.37 52.19
C SER A 16 -15.15 -3.14 52.54
N ASP A 17 -15.34 -2.00 51.89
CA ASP A 17 -14.61 -0.77 52.21
C ASP A 17 -15.14 -0.13 53.51
N LEU A 18 -14.23 0.43 54.33
CA LEU A 18 -14.60 1.03 55.61
C LEU A 18 -15.43 2.30 55.41
N VAL A 19 -16.59 2.36 56.07
CA VAL A 19 -17.49 3.54 56.05
C VAL A 19 -16.76 4.81 56.52
N SER A 20 -15.81 4.69 57.45
CA SER A 20 -15.00 5.82 57.93
C SER A 20 -14.11 6.45 56.84
N THR A 21 -13.85 5.73 55.75
CA THR A 21 -13.06 6.19 54.60
C THR A 21 -13.90 6.56 53.38
N ALA A 22 -15.24 6.59 53.53
CA ALA A 22 -16.16 6.88 52.44
C ALA A 22 -15.88 8.24 51.74
N PRO A 23 -15.63 9.35 52.47
CA PRO A 23 -15.32 10.63 51.82
C PRO A 23 -14.10 10.56 50.89
N ASP A 24 -13.03 9.92 51.35
CA ASP A 24 -11.79 9.76 50.56
C ASP A 24 -12.00 8.82 49.37
N SER A 25 -12.79 7.77 49.56
CA SER A 25 -13.16 6.82 48.50
C SER A 25 -13.96 7.51 47.39
N PHE A 26 -14.96 8.32 47.72
CA PHE A 26 -15.73 9.07 46.73
C PHE A 26 -14.89 10.11 45.99
N LYS A 27 -13.96 10.78 46.69
CA LYS A 27 -13.03 11.73 46.05
C LYS A 27 -12.10 11.04 45.05
N ALA A 28 -11.51 9.91 45.44
CA ALA A 28 -10.63 9.15 44.56
C ALA A 28 -11.39 8.55 43.37
N MET A 29 -12.62 8.06 43.58
CA MET A 29 -13.51 7.62 42.50
C MET A 29 -13.73 8.75 41.48
N ALA A 30 -14.16 9.94 41.94
CA ALA A 30 -14.37 11.10 41.08
C ALA A 30 -13.10 11.47 40.27
N GLY A 31 -11.92 11.37 40.86
CA GLY A 31 -10.65 11.58 40.16
C GLY A 31 -10.40 10.59 39.02
N THR A 32 -10.74 9.31 39.18
CA THR A 32 -10.61 8.31 38.10
C THR A 32 -11.58 8.55 36.95
N PHE A 33 -12.80 9.02 37.25
CA PHE A 33 -13.77 9.41 36.21
C PHE A 33 -13.32 10.65 35.46
N GLU A 34 -12.84 11.68 36.15
CA GLU A 34 -12.32 12.90 35.52
C GLU A 34 -11.15 12.58 34.57
N GLN A 35 -10.22 11.72 34.98
CA GLN A 35 -9.11 11.30 34.12
C GLN A 35 -9.57 10.50 32.90
N ALA A 36 -10.56 9.62 33.08
CA ALA A 36 -11.10 8.82 31.99
C ALA A 36 -11.86 9.69 30.97
N LEU A 37 -12.66 10.64 31.46
CA LEU A 37 -13.35 11.64 30.63
C LEU A 37 -12.34 12.52 29.91
N TYR A 38 -11.32 13.03 30.60
CA TYR A 38 -10.23 13.76 29.98
C TYR A 38 -9.55 12.95 28.87
N ALA A 39 -9.28 11.66 29.07
CA ALA A 39 -8.69 10.79 28.05
C ALA A 39 -9.63 10.49 26.86
N VAL A 40 -10.95 10.52 27.06
CA VAL A 40 -11.94 10.42 25.97
C VAL A 40 -12.01 11.76 25.22
N ASP A 41 -12.10 12.87 25.93
CA ASP A 41 -12.11 14.21 25.35
C ASP A 41 -10.85 14.47 24.53
N GLN A 42 -9.68 14.06 25.01
CA GLN A 42 -8.42 14.13 24.25
C GLN A 42 -8.46 13.30 22.95
N ARG A 43 -9.16 12.16 22.92
CA ARG A 43 -9.36 11.38 21.68
C ARG A 43 -10.35 12.06 20.72
N SER A 44 -11.27 12.85 21.24
CA SER A 44 -12.20 13.68 20.48
C SER A 44 -11.66 15.09 20.21
N THR A 45 -10.41 15.39 20.58
CA THR A 45 -9.81 16.68 20.20
C THR A 45 -9.59 16.73 18.68
N PRO A 46 -9.71 17.93 18.07
CA PRO A 46 -9.43 18.15 16.66
C PRO A 46 -8.10 17.55 16.17
N ALA A 47 -7.09 17.47 17.04
CA ALA A 47 -5.77 16.92 16.69
C ALA A 47 -5.80 15.44 16.27
N GLY A 48 -6.75 14.64 16.76
CA GLY A 48 -6.86 13.22 16.44
C GLY A 48 -7.91 12.87 15.37
N ALA A 49 -8.96 13.69 15.22
CA ALA A 49 -10.12 13.35 14.40
C ALA A 49 -10.40 14.31 13.23
N THR A 50 -9.89 15.55 13.27
CA THR A 50 -10.12 16.49 12.16
C THR A 50 -9.03 16.37 11.10
N PRO A 51 -9.40 16.29 9.81
CA PRO A 51 -8.42 16.38 8.76
C PRO A 51 -7.66 17.70 8.81
N VAL A 52 -6.35 17.64 8.64
CA VAL A 52 -5.51 18.83 8.50
C VAL A 52 -5.77 19.44 7.13
N ILE A 53 -6.36 20.64 7.08
CA ILE A 53 -6.69 21.31 5.82
C ILE A 53 -5.60 22.31 5.46
N ALA A 54 -5.17 22.31 4.20
CA ALA A 54 -4.23 23.28 3.65
C ALA A 54 -4.62 23.65 2.22
N THR A 55 -4.24 24.85 1.78
CA THR A 55 -4.43 25.26 0.38
C THR A 55 -3.42 24.60 -0.56
N THR A 56 -2.19 24.37 -0.09
CA THR A 56 -1.10 23.73 -0.85
C THR A 56 -0.47 22.55 -0.12
N LEU A 57 0.19 21.64 -0.85
CA LEU A 57 0.93 20.54 -0.26
C LEU A 57 2.09 21.04 0.63
N GLU A 58 2.73 22.14 0.23
CA GLU A 58 3.78 22.76 1.04
C GLU A 58 3.24 23.25 2.39
N SER A 59 2.08 23.91 2.40
CA SER A 59 1.41 24.34 3.63
C SER A 59 0.90 23.17 4.47
N LEU A 60 0.55 22.03 3.87
CA LEU A 60 0.23 20.81 4.61
C LEU A 60 1.48 20.23 5.29
N LYS A 61 2.61 20.17 4.57
CA LYS A 61 3.91 19.67 5.07
C LYS A 61 4.48 20.48 6.22
N ALA A 62 4.12 21.75 6.33
CA ALA A 62 4.54 22.62 7.44
C ALA A 62 3.75 22.37 8.74
N GLN A 63 2.64 21.61 8.69
CA GLN A 63 1.79 21.36 9.85
C GLN A 63 2.25 20.12 10.62
N THR A 64 2.03 20.15 11.94
CA THR A 64 2.27 18.99 12.81
C THR A 64 1.16 17.97 12.65
N ALA A 65 1.52 16.68 12.68
CA ALA A 65 0.57 15.60 12.46
C ALA A 65 0.90 14.37 13.31
N THR A 66 -0.13 13.60 13.66
CA THR A 66 0.00 12.30 14.33
C THR A 66 -0.05 11.17 13.30
N VAL A 67 0.67 10.07 13.53
CA VAL A 67 0.65 8.89 12.63
C VAL A 67 -0.80 8.46 12.38
N GLY A 68 -1.17 8.31 11.11
CA GLY A 68 -2.52 7.95 10.66
C GLY A 68 -3.48 9.14 10.52
N GLN A 69 -3.07 10.36 10.86
CA GLN A 69 -3.90 11.55 10.67
C GLN A 69 -4.15 11.81 9.18
N THR A 70 -5.39 12.14 8.85
CA THR A 70 -5.78 12.53 7.49
C THR A 70 -5.50 14.01 7.25
N GLY A 71 -5.09 14.36 6.04
CA GLY A 71 -4.95 15.74 5.57
C GLY A 71 -5.72 15.94 4.27
N PHE A 72 -5.96 17.19 3.90
CA PHE A 72 -6.58 17.53 2.61
C PHE A 72 -6.02 18.82 2.05
N VAL A 73 -5.51 18.76 0.82
CA VAL A 73 -5.05 19.91 0.05
C VAL A 73 -6.18 20.38 -0.86
N THR A 74 -6.56 21.66 -0.79
CA THR A 74 -7.78 22.16 -1.47
C THR A 74 -7.53 22.83 -2.82
N SER A 75 -6.32 23.30 -3.13
CA SER A 75 -6.09 24.16 -4.30
C SER A 75 -4.63 24.19 -4.76
N ASP A 76 -4.10 23.06 -5.21
CA ASP A 76 -2.68 22.92 -5.59
C ASP A 76 -2.49 22.03 -6.84
N GLY A 77 -3.37 22.21 -7.83
CA GLY A 77 -3.34 21.43 -9.07
C GLY A 77 -3.42 19.92 -8.80
N ASP A 78 -2.48 19.16 -9.36
CA ASP A 78 -2.38 17.71 -9.22
C ASP A 78 -2.11 17.24 -7.77
N ASN A 79 -1.66 18.13 -6.88
CA ASN A 79 -1.48 17.83 -5.46
C ASN A 79 -2.80 17.95 -4.66
N THR A 80 -3.89 18.39 -5.29
CA THR A 80 -5.19 18.58 -4.62
C THR A 80 -5.81 17.24 -4.24
N GLY A 81 -6.22 17.10 -2.99
CA GLY A 81 -6.95 15.93 -2.51
C GLY A 81 -6.51 15.42 -1.14
N PRO A 82 -6.93 14.19 -0.77
CA PRO A 82 -6.66 13.62 0.55
C PRO A 82 -5.24 13.10 0.72
N TYR A 83 -4.69 13.24 1.93
CA TYR A 83 -3.37 12.79 2.35
C TYR A 83 -3.45 11.99 3.67
N ILE A 84 -2.45 11.16 3.93
CA ILE A 84 -2.25 10.42 5.19
C ILE A 84 -0.83 10.68 5.70
N TRP A 85 -0.69 10.95 7.00
CA TRP A 85 0.61 11.08 7.65
C TRP A 85 1.11 9.72 8.14
N ASP A 86 2.31 9.30 7.74
CA ASP A 86 2.89 8.00 8.12
C ASP A 86 3.82 8.08 9.35
N GLY A 87 4.02 9.27 9.90
CA GLY A 87 5.01 9.54 10.96
C GLY A 87 6.22 10.32 10.48
N THR A 88 6.49 10.34 9.17
CA THR A 88 7.65 10.99 8.57
C THR A 88 7.24 12.03 7.52
N SER A 89 6.21 11.73 6.72
CA SER A 89 5.75 12.61 5.65
C SER A 89 4.26 12.44 5.34
N TRP A 90 3.68 13.48 4.74
CA TRP A 90 2.34 13.41 4.14
C TRP A 90 2.40 12.72 2.79
N HIS A 91 1.59 11.69 2.61
CA HIS A 91 1.45 10.97 1.36
C HIS A 91 0.06 11.13 0.79
N HIS A 92 -0.04 11.35 -0.52
CA HIS A 92 -1.34 11.48 -1.17
C HIS A 92 -2.06 10.13 -1.08
N ALA A 93 -3.26 10.10 -0.51
CA ALA A 93 -3.96 8.86 -0.16
C ALA A 93 -4.29 7.98 -1.38
N HIS A 94 -4.34 8.55 -2.58
CA HIS A 94 -4.56 7.78 -3.82
C HIS A 94 -3.27 7.22 -4.44
N TRP A 95 -2.10 7.54 -3.88
CA TRP A 95 -0.76 7.08 -4.30
C TRP A 95 0.00 6.36 -3.19
N TYR A 96 -0.64 6.09 -2.04
CA TYR A 96 0.00 5.57 -0.86
C TYR A 96 -0.72 4.35 -0.30
N THR A 97 -0.06 3.21 -0.43
CA THR A 97 -0.09 2.18 0.61
C THR A 97 1.32 2.03 1.19
N SER A 98 1.47 1.63 2.45
CA SER A 98 2.79 1.46 3.09
C SER A 98 3.72 0.52 2.31
N ASP A 99 3.13 -0.36 1.50
CA ASP A 99 3.82 -1.39 0.73
C ASP A 99 4.16 -0.94 -0.70
N ASP A 100 3.87 0.31 -1.03
CA ASP A 100 4.16 0.88 -2.34
C ASP A 100 5.66 0.93 -2.61
N LYS A 101 6.09 0.29 -3.70
CA LYS A 101 7.46 0.33 -4.21
C LYS A 101 7.50 1.03 -5.57
N ALA A 102 8.45 1.95 -5.71
CA ALA A 102 8.66 2.69 -6.96
C ALA A 102 8.97 1.75 -8.14
N GLN A 103 8.67 2.21 -9.36
CA GLN A 103 9.01 1.47 -10.58
C GLN A 103 10.51 1.22 -10.66
N THR A 104 10.85 -0.06 -10.81
CA THR A 104 12.22 -0.56 -10.85
C THR A 104 12.44 -1.29 -12.16
N THR A 105 13.56 -0.99 -12.84
CA THR A 105 14.00 -1.76 -14.00
C THR A 105 14.65 -3.05 -13.50
N LEU A 106 13.99 -4.18 -13.73
CA LEU A 106 14.52 -5.50 -13.37
C LEU A 106 15.52 -6.00 -14.41
N VAL A 107 15.19 -5.81 -15.69
CA VAL A 107 16.01 -6.24 -16.83
C VAL A 107 16.01 -5.13 -17.88
N ASN A 108 17.18 -4.79 -18.40
CA ASN A 108 17.33 -3.99 -19.62
C ASN A 108 18.55 -4.50 -20.39
N LYS A 109 18.33 -5.50 -21.26
CA LYS A 109 19.37 -6.18 -22.03
C LYS A 109 18.84 -6.45 -23.43
N SER A 110 19.71 -6.75 -24.40
CA SER A 110 19.30 -7.11 -25.77
C SER A 110 18.21 -8.18 -25.73
N GLY A 111 17.09 -7.95 -26.41
CA GLY A 111 15.94 -8.85 -26.36
C GLY A 111 14.88 -8.49 -25.33
N TRP A 112 15.23 -7.93 -24.17
CA TRP A 112 14.34 -7.86 -23.02
C TRP A 112 14.48 -6.56 -22.23
N LYS A 113 13.34 -5.89 -22.02
CA LYS A 113 13.15 -4.89 -20.98
C LYS A 113 12.01 -5.34 -20.06
N CYS A 114 12.26 -5.41 -18.77
CA CYS A 114 11.25 -5.69 -17.76
C CYS A 114 11.31 -4.65 -16.65
N GLU A 115 10.17 -4.06 -16.35
CA GLU A 115 9.97 -3.09 -15.29
C GLU A 115 8.85 -3.59 -14.39
N TYR A 116 8.99 -3.40 -13.08
CA TYR A 116 7.93 -3.74 -12.14
C TYR A 116 7.78 -2.66 -11.06
N MET A 117 6.60 -2.61 -10.46
CA MET A 117 6.27 -1.78 -9.31
C MET A 117 5.23 -2.49 -8.46
N ILE A 118 5.20 -2.16 -7.16
CA ILE A 118 4.12 -2.58 -6.27
C ILE A 118 3.39 -1.30 -5.90
N LYS A 119 2.10 -1.24 -6.22
CA LYS A 119 1.25 -0.09 -5.88
C LYS A 119 -0.12 -0.58 -5.46
N HIS A 120 -0.61 -0.04 -4.35
CA HIS A 120 -1.97 -0.26 -3.86
C HIS A 120 -2.32 -1.75 -3.66
N GLY A 121 -1.36 -2.55 -3.16
CA GLY A 121 -1.53 -3.99 -2.99
C GLY A 121 -1.54 -4.80 -4.30
N PHE A 122 -1.15 -4.20 -5.43
CA PHE A 122 -0.98 -4.88 -6.71
C PHE A 122 0.46 -4.80 -7.19
N VAL A 123 0.92 -5.88 -7.79
CA VAL A 123 2.14 -5.91 -8.59
C VAL A 123 1.77 -5.55 -10.01
N TYR A 124 2.48 -4.58 -10.58
CA TYR A 124 2.41 -4.23 -11.99
C TYR A 124 3.75 -4.59 -12.63
N VAL A 125 3.70 -5.32 -13.74
CA VAL A 125 4.89 -5.71 -14.51
C VAL A 125 4.69 -5.34 -15.97
N THR A 126 5.63 -4.57 -16.50
CA THR A 126 5.69 -4.23 -17.91
C THR A 126 6.86 -4.96 -18.54
N VAL A 127 6.58 -5.69 -19.62
CA VAL A 127 7.59 -6.42 -20.38
C VAL A 127 7.57 -5.96 -21.82
N ASN A 128 8.75 -5.65 -22.33
CA ASN A 128 9.04 -5.53 -23.75
C ASN A 128 10.04 -6.61 -24.14
N LEU A 129 9.66 -7.48 -25.06
CA LEU A 129 10.52 -8.45 -25.69
C LEU A 129 10.72 -8.02 -27.15
N SER A 130 11.94 -7.63 -27.50
CA SER A 130 12.31 -7.20 -28.85
C SER A 130 13.60 -7.89 -29.28
N ASP A 131 13.48 -8.90 -30.13
CA ASP A 131 14.64 -9.46 -30.83
C ASP A 131 14.88 -8.66 -32.13
N SER A 132 16.09 -8.69 -32.69
CA SER A 132 16.43 -7.94 -33.91
C SER A 132 16.83 -8.87 -35.07
N GLY A 133 16.23 -10.05 -35.15
CA GLY A 133 16.60 -11.04 -36.16
C GLY A 133 15.49 -12.03 -36.48
N THR A 134 15.61 -12.67 -37.65
CA THR A 134 14.71 -13.67 -38.23
C THR A 134 14.71 -15.00 -37.48
N LYS A 135 14.64 -14.98 -36.14
CA LYS A 135 14.67 -16.17 -35.29
C LYS A 135 13.24 -16.60 -34.99
N GLY A 136 12.86 -17.74 -35.56
CA GLY A 136 11.61 -18.43 -35.21
C GLY A 136 11.76 -19.16 -33.88
N TRP A 137 11.84 -18.42 -32.77
CA TRP A 137 11.90 -19.03 -31.45
C TRP A 137 10.49 -19.49 -31.03
N SER A 138 10.40 -20.70 -30.45
CA SER A 138 9.16 -21.24 -29.90
C SER A 138 8.88 -20.66 -28.50
N GLU A 139 9.93 -20.42 -27.73
CA GLU A 139 9.87 -19.83 -26.39
C GLU A 139 11.09 -18.94 -26.13
N SER A 140 10.93 -17.95 -25.27
CA SER A 140 12.00 -17.07 -24.81
C SER A 140 11.79 -16.76 -23.33
N GLN A 141 12.83 -16.91 -22.52
CA GLN A 141 12.78 -16.63 -21.09
C GLN A 141 13.48 -15.31 -20.78
N MET A 142 12.86 -14.49 -19.93
CA MET A 142 13.48 -13.28 -19.42
C MET A 142 14.78 -13.60 -18.67
N PRO A 143 15.89 -12.87 -18.91
CA PRO A 143 17.12 -13.03 -18.17
C PRO A 143 17.02 -12.36 -16.79
N GLY A 144 16.32 -13.02 -15.87
CA GLY A 144 16.11 -12.58 -14.49
C GLY A 144 14.88 -13.24 -13.87
N THR A 145 14.63 -12.94 -12.60
CA THR A 145 13.42 -13.35 -11.87
C THR A 145 12.87 -12.18 -11.08
N LEU A 146 11.55 -12.09 -10.99
CA LEU A 146 10.90 -11.16 -10.09
C LEU A 146 11.36 -11.41 -8.64
N PRO A 147 11.55 -10.34 -7.85
CA PRO A 147 11.83 -10.46 -6.42
C PRO A 147 10.64 -11.10 -5.71
N GLU A 148 10.88 -11.69 -4.53
CA GLU A 148 9.92 -12.55 -3.84
C GLU A 148 8.57 -11.87 -3.61
N GLU A 149 8.58 -10.61 -3.18
CA GLU A 149 7.39 -9.79 -2.93
C GLU A 149 6.55 -9.50 -4.19
N ALA A 150 7.13 -9.66 -5.39
CA ALA A 150 6.46 -9.42 -6.66
C ALA A 150 6.00 -10.72 -7.34
N ARG A 151 6.25 -11.89 -6.76
CA ARG A 151 5.90 -13.18 -7.38
C ARG A 151 4.40 -13.44 -7.27
N PRO A 152 3.75 -13.93 -8.34
CA PRO A 152 2.35 -14.29 -8.25
C PRO A 152 2.17 -15.58 -7.43
N PRO A 153 1.02 -15.76 -6.74
CA PRO A 153 0.75 -16.96 -5.93
C PRO A 153 0.53 -18.22 -6.77
N ARG A 154 0.29 -18.06 -8.08
CA ARG A 154 0.05 -19.14 -9.05
C ARG A 154 0.61 -18.75 -10.40
N GLU A 155 0.72 -19.71 -11.31
CA GLU A 155 1.09 -19.42 -12.70
C GLU A 155 0.01 -18.57 -13.37
N LEU A 156 0.42 -17.48 -14.00
CA LEU A 156 -0.46 -16.55 -14.69
C LEU A 156 -0.07 -16.45 -16.17
N ASN A 157 -1.07 -16.43 -17.05
CA ASN A 157 -0.91 -16.36 -18.50
C ASN A 157 -1.51 -15.06 -19.03
N PHE A 158 -0.71 -14.26 -19.71
CA PHE A 158 -1.08 -12.95 -20.24
C PHE A 158 -0.85 -12.89 -21.75
N ALA A 159 -1.87 -12.47 -22.50
CA ALA A 159 -1.70 -12.18 -23.91
C ALA A 159 -0.94 -10.86 -24.11
N PRO A 160 -0.02 -10.77 -25.08
CA PRO A 160 0.65 -9.51 -25.41
C PRO A 160 -0.36 -8.50 -25.97
N MET A 161 -0.23 -7.24 -25.56
CA MET A 161 -1.07 -6.13 -26.02
C MET A 161 -0.74 -5.71 -27.46
N CYS A 162 0.52 -5.83 -27.86
CA CYS A 162 0.90 -5.66 -29.26
C CYS A 162 1.70 -6.89 -29.74
N SER A 163 1.20 -7.47 -30.82
CA SER A 163 1.93 -8.38 -31.68
C SER A 163 1.68 -7.89 -33.10
N ASN A 164 2.74 -7.74 -33.87
CA ASN A 164 2.70 -7.15 -35.21
C ASN A 164 2.23 -8.15 -36.28
N ASN A 165 1.29 -9.07 -35.95
CA ASN A 165 0.71 -10.03 -36.89
C ASN A 165 -0.31 -11.00 -36.25
N THR A 166 -0.76 -12.00 -37.01
CA THR A 166 -1.48 -13.22 -36.56
C THR A 166 -0.71 -14.09 -35.53
N SER A 167 0.38 -13.59 -34.95
CA SER A 167 1.21 -14.30 -33.98
C SER A 167 0.45 -14.46 -32.66
N ILE A 168 0.09 -15.70 -32.32
CA ILE A 168 -0.52 -16.04 -31.04
C ILE A 168 0.63 -16.39 -30.09
N GLY A 169 0.79 -15.66 -29.00
CA GLY A 169 1.77 -15.97 -27.96
C GLY A 169 1.31 -15.50 -26.59
N LEU A 170 1.95 -15.98 -25.55
CA LEU A 170 1.60 -15.71 -24.16
C LEU A 170 2.85 -15.40 -23.35
N PHE A 171 2.78 -14.40 -22.49
CA PHE A 171 3.69 -14.28 -21.36
C PHE A 171 3.15 -15.11 -20.20
N ILE A 172 3.99 -15.97 -19.66
CA ILE A 172 3.73 -16.87 -18.55
C ILE A 172 4.59 -16.40 -17.40
N VAL A 173 3.95 -15.94 -16.32
CA VAL A 173 4.63 -15.56 -15.08
C VAL A 173 4.46 -16.69 -14.09
N LYS A 174 5.57 -17.33 -13.71
CA LYS A 174 5.59 -18.46 -12.78
C LYS A 174 5.63 -17.98 -11.33
N PRO A 175 5.17 -18.79 -10.36
CA PRO A 175 5.32 -18.49 -8.93
C PRO A 175 6.77 -18.32 -8.47
N THR A 176 7.73 -18.83 -9.24
CA THR A 176 9.17 -18.64 -8.99
C THR A 176 9.68 -17.25 -9.40
N GLY A 177 8.83 -16.40 -9.99
CA GLY A 177 9.19 -15.09 -10.53
C GLY A 177 9.80 -15.12 -11.94
N VAL A 178 9.93 -16.30 -12.55
CA VAL A 178 10.38 -16.44 -13.93
C VAL A 178 9.28 -15.97 -14.89
N ILE A 179 9.65 -15.17 -15.89
CA ILE A 179 8.77 -14.76 -16.99
C ILE A 179 9.23 -15.46 -18.27
N VAL A 180 8.32 -16.19 -18.90
CA VAL A 180 8.55 -16.89 -20.18
C VAL A 180 7.56 -16.35 -21.21
N TYR A 181 8.03 -15.97 -22.39
CA TYR A 181 7.15 -15.85 -23.53
C TYR A 181 7.10 -17.18 -24.28
N SER A 182 5.91 -17.69 -24.57
CA SER A 182 5.67 -18.92 -25.31
C SER A 182 4.81 -18.66 -26.54
N ARG A 183 5.26 -19.12 -27.70
CA ARG A 183 4.54 -19.00 -28.97
C ARG A 183 3.52 -20.13 -29.11
N ARG A 184 2.30 -19.77 -29.52
CA ARG A 184 1.16 -20.68 -29.70
C ARG A 184 0.66 -20.76 -31.15
N GLY A 185 1.26 -20.01 -32.08
CA GLY A 185 0.97 -20.12 -33.52
C GLY A 185 1.17 -18.80 -34.29
N GLY A 186 0.83 -18.80 -35.58
CA GLY A 186 0.84 -17.60 -36.45
C GLY A 186 2.16 -17.28 -37.14
N GLY A 187 2.15 -16.43 -38.16
CA GLY A 187 3.35 -15.99 -38.90
C GLY A 187 4.07 -14.83 -38.22
N GLN A 188 5.41 -14.83 -38.24
CA GLN A 188 6.25 -13.79 -37.62
C GLN A 188 6.81 -12.90 -38.73
N ILE A 189 6.52 -11.59 -38.68
CA ILE A 189 7.12 -10.60 -39.59
C ILE A 189 7.84 -9.47 -38.81
N SER A 190 7.60 -9.34 -37.50
CA SER A 190 8.39 -8.43 -36.64
C SER A 190 8.46 -8.91 -35.19
N ASP A 191 9.49 -8.45 -34.48
CA ASP A 191 10.05 -9.14 -33.31
C ASP A 191 9.74 -8.46 -31.97
N ASN A 192 8.91 -7.41 -31.97
CA ASN A 192 8.51 -6.73 -30.75
C ASN A 192 7.21 -7.30 -30.16
N ARG A 193 7.22 -7.59 -28.86
CA ARG A 193 6.09 -8.05 -28.04
C ARG A 193 6.05 -7.24 -26.76
N TYR A 194 4.87 -6.71 -26.42
CA TYR A 194 4.68 -5.92 -25.22
C TYR A 194 3.51 -6.46 -24.41
N ALA A 195 3.66 -6.49 -23.09
CA ALA A 195 2.57 -6.77 -22.17
C ALA A 195 2.71 -5.92 -20.91
N THR A 196 1.56 -5.42 -20.44
CA THR A 196 1.39 -4.94 -19.07
C THR A 196 0.57 -5.99 -18.33
N MET A 197 1.11 -6.49 -17.22
CA MET A 197 0.56 -7.58 -16.43
C MET A 197 0.35 -7.09 -15.01
N MET A 198 -0.71 -7.55 -14.36
CA MET A 198 -1.05 -7.13 -13.01
C MET A 198 -1.63 -8.29 -12.22
N TRP A 199 -1.26 -8.39 -10.93
CA TRP A 199 -1.83 -9.33 -9.98
C TRP A 199 -1.76 -8.77 -8.56
N PRO A 200 -2.56 -9.28 -7.60
CA PRO A 200 -2.44 -8.91 -6.19
C PRO A 200 -1.04 -9.24 -5.66
N ALA A 201 -0.44 -8.34 -4.88
CA ALA A 201 0.78 -8.61 -4.13
C ALA A 201 0.53 -9.73 -3.10
N ALA A 202 1.57 -10.53 -2.85
CA ALA A 202 1.53 -11.65 -1.92
C ALA A 202 1.65 -11.20 -0.46
#